data_AF-A0A2J6SVW1-F1
#
_entry.id   AF-A0A2J6SVW1-F1
#
_cell.length_a   1.000
_cell.length_b   1.000
_cell.length_c   1.000
_cell.angle_alpha   90.00
_cell.angle_beta   90.00
_cell.angle_gamma   90.00
#
_symmetry.space_group_name_H-M   'P 1'
#
loop_
_entity.id
_entity.type
_entity.pdbx_description
1 polymer ?
#
loop_
_entity_poly.entity_id
_entity_poly.type
_entity_poly.pdbx_seq_one_letter_code
_entity_poly.pdbx_strand_id
1 'polypeptide(L)'
;MILVVIIVGGGGNGQMLSVHFRQRLTVFKQSIQFTTPKSTRDELRRRVQNKMLALPVLPEALFRYHMQINTGQSFSSYMEGGLNEIGVPTVPDSNCGSLLGAQYCSSTIRRSGESRDTFQTSFLREAVRQKLTNLKVFSHTMAKKILVASNKKGTGVVVESDAISYTLTANKETTVWAGTFQSLQLLMVSGIAPSEQLAKYTIAVVVDLIGVGQGRKTISSSGPRTAST
;
A
#
# COMPACT_ATOMS: atom_id res chain seq x y z
N MET A 1 7.40 13.65 -0.41
CA MET A 1 8.26 13.11 -1.48
C MET A 1 7.38 12.30 -2.42
N ILE A 2 7.02 12.86 -3.58
CA ILE A 2 6.25 12.14 -4.61
C ILE A 2 7.28 11.31 -5.38
N LEU A 3 7.14 10.00 -5.32
CA LEU A 3 7.99 9.07 -6.05
C LEU A 3 7.30 8.78 -7.38
N VAL A 4 7.76 9.40 -8.47
CA VAL A 4 7.28 9.04 -9.81
C VAL A 4 8.07 7.82 -10.27
N VAL A 5 7.48 6.64 -10.08
CA VAL A 5 8.04 5.38 -10.61
C VAL A 5 7.48 5.18 -12.02
N ILE A 6 8.33 5.36 -13.04
CA ILE A 6 7.99 4.96 -14.41
C ILE A 6 8.55 3.56 -14.61
N ILE A 7 7.66 2.55 -14.57
CA ILE A 7 8.02 1.19 -14.98
C ILE A 7 7.91 1.13 -16.50
N VAL A 8 9.04 1.06 -17.20
CA VAL A 8 9.05 0.78 -18.64
C VAL A 8 9.06 -0.75 -18.80
N GLY A 9 7.88 -1.38 -18.89
CA GLY A 9 7.79 -2.85 -18.93
C GLY A 9 6.53 -3.45 -19.54
N GLY A 10 6.70 -4.58 -20.25
CA GLY A 10 5.75 -5.64 -20.69
C GLY A 10 4.26 -5.33 -20.87
N GLY A 11 3.73 -5.53 -22.08
CA GLY A 11 2.30 -5.38 -22.35
C GLY A 11 1.47 -6.39 -21.55
N GLY A 12 0.54 -5.90 -20.74
CA GLY A 12 -0.47 -6.69 -20.07
C GLY A 12 -1.85 -6.12 -20.43
N ASN A 13 -2.73 -6.96 -20.97
CA ASN A 13 -4.07 -6.55 -21.36
C ASN A 13 -4.86 -6.06 -20.13
N GLY A 14 -5.23 -4.77 -20.13
CA GLY A 14 -5.95 -4.10 -19.04
C GLY A 14 -7.41 -4.51 -18.93
N GLN A 15 -7.70 -5.76 -18.54
CA GLN A 15 -9.04 -6.16 -18.09
C GLN A 15 -9.22 -5.88 -16.60
N MET A 16 -10.33 -5.21 -16.27
CA MET A 16 -10.75 -4.95 -14.89
C MET A 16 -11.26 -6.26 -14.26
N LEU A 17 -10.36 -7.00 -13.62
CA LEU A 17 -10.68 -8.28 -12.98
C LEU A 17 -11.46 -8.06 -11.68
N SER A 18 -12.63 -8.69 -11.54
CA SER A 18 -13.33 -8.81 -10.26
C SER A 18 -12.54 -9.74 -9.34
N VAL A 19 -11.63 -9.15 -8.55
CA VAL A 19 -10.72 -9.97 -7.73
C VAL A 19 -11.47 -10.54 -6.53
N HIS A 20 -11.62 -11.86 -6.50
CA HIS A 20 -12.26 -12.58 -5.39
C HIS A 20 -11.33 -12.63 -4.17
N PHE A 21 -11.87 -12.77 -2.95
CA PHE A 21 -11.09 -12.79 -1.71
C PHE A 21 -9.92 -13.80 -1.77
N ARG A 22 -10.16 -15.01 -2.29
CA ARG A 22 -9.12 -16.05 -2.39
C ARG A 22 -7.94 -15.64 -3.27
N GLN A 23 -8.20 -14.95 -4.39
CA GLN A 23 -7.14 -14.46 -5.28
C GLN A 23 -6.32 -13.35 -4.60
N ARG A 24 -6.99 -12.41 -3.91
CA ARG A 24 -6.30 -11.35 -3.13
C ARG A 24 -5.45 -11.94 -2.01
N LEU A 25 -5.96 -12.96 -1.32
CA LEU A 25 -5.23 -13.64 -0.26
C LEU A 25 -3.94 -14.29 -0.80
N THR A 26 -3.98 -14.88 -1.99
CA THR A 26 -2.79 -15.45 -2.64
C THR A 26 -1.74 -14.37 -2.93
N VAL A 27 -2.14 -13.24 -3.52
CA VAL A 27 -1.21 -12.13 -3.82
C VAL A 27 -0.65 -11.52 -2.52
N PHE A 28 -1.49 -11.37 -1.49
CA PHE A 28 -1.05 -10.89 -0.18
C PHE A 28 0.00 -11.83 0.44
N LYS A 29 -0.21 -13.14 0.37
CA LYS A 29 0.76 -14.12 0.87
C LYS A 29 2.08 -14.10 0.09
N GLN A 30 2.04 -13.81 -1.21
CA GLN A 30 3.24 -13.66 -2.03
C GLN A 30 4.07 -12.42 -1.65
N SER A 31 3.43 -11.34 -1.19
CA SER A 31 4.12 -10.07 -0.92
C SER A 31 4.77 -9.98 0.46
N ILE A 32 4.57 -10.97 1.34
CA ILE A 32 5.04 -10.96 2.72
C ILE A 32 6.06 -12.06 3.01
N GLN A 33 6.96 -11.76 3.92
CA GLN A 33 7.85 -12.70 4.60
C GLN A 33 7.58 -12.58 6.10
N PHE A 34 6.84 -13.54 6.64
CA PHE A 34 6.56 -13.58 8.07
C PHE A 34 7.69 -14.27 8.82
N THR A 35 8.19 -13.64 9.89
CA THR A 35 9.19 -14.24 10.78
C THR A 35 8.60 -14.47 12.17
N THR A 36 8.75 -15.69 12.68
CA THR A 36 8.23 -16.05 14.00
C THR A 36 8.97 -15.32 15.15
N PRO A 37 8.28 -15.04 16.27
CA PRO A 37 8.88 -14.40 17.45
C PRO A 37 10.12 -15.15 17.97
N LYS A 38 11.13 -14.42 18.50
CA LYS A 38 12.28 -15.02 19.23
C LYS A 38 11.98 -15.34 20.70
N SER A 39 10.85 -14.87 21.23
CA SER A 39 10.60 -14.74 22.67
C SER A 39 10.91 -16.03 23.46
N THR A 40 11.57 -15.87 24.61
CA THR A 40 11.76 -16.89 25.67
C THR A 40 10.47 -17.23 26.41
N ARG A 41 9.39 -16.46 26.23
CA ARG A 41 8.05 -16.82 26.73
C ARG A 41 7.41 -17.80 25.74
N ASP A 42 7.49 -19.09 26.06
CA ASP A 42 6.94 -20.21 25.28
C ASP A 42 5.46 -20.06 24.91
N GLU A 43 4.71 -19.23 25.64
CA GLU A 43 3.30 -18.95 25.36
C GLU A 43 3.07 -18.13 24.08
N LEU A 44 3.81 -17.04 23.87
CA LEU A 44 3.72 -16.25 22.64
C LEU A 44 4.18 -17.07 21.43
N ARG A 45 5.22 -17.88 21.62
CA ARG A 45 5.76 -18.74 20.56
C ARG A 45 4.74 -19.81 20.14
N ARG A 46 4.12 -20.50 21.10
CA ARG A 46 3.09 -21.52 20.86
C ARG A 46 1.83 -20.94 20.20
N ARG A 47 1.40 -19.74 20.61
CA ARG A 47 0.18 -19.08 20.08
C ARG A 47 0.37 -18.48 18.69
N VAL A 48 1.56 -17.97 18.36
CA VAL A 48 1.89 -17.37 17.05
C VAL A 48 2.34 -18.42 16.01
N GLN A 49 2.69 -19.63 16.43
CA GLN A 49 3.18 -20.71 15.53
C GLN A 49 2.12 -21.27 14.56
N ASN A 50 0.85 -20.90 14.70
CA ASN A 50 -0.25 -21.40 13.86
C ASN A 50 -0.97 -20.23 13.17
N LYS A 51 -1.27 -20.19 11.86
CA LYS A 51 -0.84 -21.01 10.72
C LYS A 51 -1.35 -20.45 9.36
N MET A 52 -1.59 -19.13 9.20
CA MET A 52 -2.08 -18.59 7.90
C MET A 52 -1.03 -17.82 7.09
N LEU A 53 -0.11 -17.12 7.75
CA LEU A 53 1.02 -16.41 7.10
C LEU A 53 2.33 -17.20 7.12
N ALA A 54 2.41 -18.28 7.90
CA ALA A 54 3.54 -19.22 7.95
C ALA A 54 3.54 -20.22 6.77
N LEU A 55 2.92 -19.85 5.64
CA LEU A 55 2.92 -20.68 4.44
C LEU A 55 4.31 -20.69 3.79
N PRO A 56 4.67 -21.77 3.08
CA PRO A 56 5.97 -21.87 2.43
C PRO A 56 6.20 -20.68 1.52
N VAL A 57 7.41 -20.12 1.62
CA VAL A 57 7.90 -19.06 0.75
C VAL A 57 7.78 -19.53 -0.68
N LEU A 58 6.86 -18.93 -1.46
CA LEU A 58 6.77 -19.23 -2.89
C LEU A 58 8.07 -18.77 -3.56
N PRO A 59 8.86 -19.61 -4.24
CA PRO A 59 10.21 -19.24 -4.70
C PRO A 59 10.27 -18.02 -5.64
N GLU A 60 9.16 -17.69 -6.30
CA GLU A 60 9.13 -16.81 -7.47
C GLU A 60 9.01 -15.30 -7.16
N ALA A 61 8.67 -14.89 -5.94
CA ALA A 61 8.51 -13.46 -5.65
C ALA A 61 9.87 -12.79 -5.35
N LEU A 62 10.27 -11.85 -6.23
CA LEU A 62 11.54 -11.12 -6.20
C LEU A 62 11.73 -10.21 -4.96
N PHE A 63 10.64 -9.67 -4.40
CA PHE A 63 10.67 -8.69 -3.30
C PHE A 63 9.50 -8.91 -2.33
N ARG A 64 9.72 -8.72 -1.02
CA ARG A 64 8.71 -8.96 0.04
C ARG A 64 8.85 -8.02 1.22
N TYR A 65 7.71 -7.70 1.83
CA TYR A 65 7.65 -7.03 3.13
C TYR A 65 7.95 -8.00 4.27
N HIS A 66 8.76 -7.58 5.23
CA HIS A 66 9.01 -8.31 6.46
C HIS A 66 7.93 -7.99 7.48
N MET A 67 7.32 -9.05 8.01
CA MET A 67 6.35 -8.96 9.09
C MET A 67 6.81 -9.82 10.26
N GLN A 68 6.66 -9.31 11.47
CA GLN A 68 6.96 -10.06 12.68
C GLN A 68 6.08 -9.62 13.84
N ILE A 69 5.96 -10.51 14.83
CA ILE A 69 5.43 -10.21 16.16
C ILE A 69 6.64 -10.20 17.09
N ASN A 70 7.15 -9.00 17.39
CA ASN A 70 8.40 -8.88 18.14
C ASN A 70 8.17 -8.91 19.66
N THR A 71 7.22 -8.11 20.15
CA THR A 71 6.92 -7.98 21.57
C THR A 71 5.42 -7.89 21.80
N GLY A 72 4.88 -8.76 22.65
CA GLY A 72 3.60 -8.51 23.30
C GLY A 72 3.84 -7.48 24.40
N GLN A 73 3.13 -6.36 24.36
CA GLN A 73 3.14 -5.42 25.48
C GLN A 73 2.59 -6.14 26.72
N SER A 74 3.09 -5.80 27.92
CA SER A 74 2.59 -6.42 29.16
C SER A 74 1.08 -6.25 29.33
N PHE A 75 0.53 -5.15 28.84
CA PHE A 75 -0.91 -4.89 28.80
C PHE A 75 -1.69 -5.88 27.93
N SER A 76 -1.10 -6.39 26.85
CA SER A 76 -1.81 -7.24 25.88
C SER A 76 -2.34 -8.54 26.48
N SER A 77 -1.64 -9.14 27.46
CA SER A 77 -2.12 -10.36 28.14
C SER A 77 -3.35 -10.09 29.02
N TYR A 78 -3.41 -8.92 29.65
CA TYR A 78 -4.57 -8.53 30.47
C TYR A 78 -5.77 -8.14 29.60
N MET A 79 -5.51 -7.46 28.48
CA MET A 79 -6.55 -7.08 27.51
C MET A 79 -7.21 -8.32 26.89
N GLU A 80 -6.42 -9.33 26.50
CA GLU A 80 -6.98 -10.60 25.99
C GLU A 80 -7.94 -11.24 26.99
N GLY A 81 -7.52 -11.38 28.26
CA GLY A 81 -8.37 -11.93 29.32
C GLY A 81 -9.65 -11.12 29.53
N GLY A 82 -9.55 -9.78 29.59
CA GLY A 82 -10.72 -8.91 29.73
C GLY A 82 -11.69 -9.01 28.55
N LEU A 83 -11.18 -9.18 27.32
CA LEU A 83 -12.00 -9.41 26.14
C LEU A 83 -12.70 -10.79 26.19
N ASN A 84 -12.02 -11.82 26.68
CA ASN A 84 -12.60 -13.15 26.82
C ASN A 84 -13.77 -13.17 27.82
N GLU A 85 -13.67 -12.44 28.94
CA GLU A 85 -14.75 -12.33 29.94
C GLU A 85 -16.05 -11.74 29.36
N ILE A 86 -15.93 -10.82 28.39
CA ILE A 86 -17.09 -10.24 27.70
C ILE A 86 -17.50 -11.04 26.44
N GLY A 87 -16.98 -12.26 26.28
CA GLY A 87 -17.34 -13.20 25.22
C GLY A 87 -16.63 -12.98 23.88
N VAL A 88 -15.57 -12.16 23.81
CA VAL A 88 -14.75 -12.02 22.60
C VAL A 88 -13.73 -13.15 22.55
N PRO A 89 -13.79 -14.06 21.56
CA PRO A 89 -12.92 -15.23 21.52
C PRO A 89 -11.49 -14.84 21.13
N THR A 90 -10.51 -15.59 21.62
CA THR A 90 -9.13 -15.49 21.14
C THR A 90 -9.01 -16.19 19.79
N VAL A 91 -8.42 -15.50 18.80
CA VAL A 91 -8.26 -16.02 17.43
C VAL A 91 -6.80 -16.33 17.11
N PRO A 92 -6.51 -17.30 16.22
CA PRO A 92 -5.13 -17.72 15.94
C PRO A 92 -4.27 -16.66 15.26
N ASP A 93 -4.86 -15.77 14.45
CA ASP A 93 -4.14 -14.73 13.70
C ASP A 93 -5.14 -13.66 13.23
N SER A 94 -4.80 -12.38 13.34
CA SER A 94 -5.61 -11.29 12.77
C SER A 94 -5.69 -11.35 11.23
N ASN A 95 -4.79 -12.10 10.58
CA ASN A 95 -4.76 -12.28 9.13
C ASN A 95 -5.45 -13.58 8.67
N CYS A 96 -6.13 -14.31 9.56
CA CYS A 96 -6.75 -15.61 9.24
C CYS A 96 -8.02 -15.55 8.37
N GLY A 97 -8.44 -14.34 7.96
CA GLY A 97 -9.69 -14.12 7.22
C GLY A 97 -10.92 -13.92 8.11
N SER A 98 -10.79 -14.11 9.42
CA SER A 98 -11.75 -13.66 10.43
C SER A 98 -11.11 -12.57 11.29
N LEU A 99 -11.80 -11.43 11.42
CA LEU A 99 -11.31 -10.28 12.20
C LEU A 99 -11.98 -10.19 13.59
N LEU A 100 -12.98 -11.01 13.87
CA LEU A 100 -13.69 -11.00 15.14
C LEU A 100 -12.95 -11.87 16.16
N GLY A 101 -12.11 -11.24 16.98
CA GLY A 101 -11.45 -11.89 18.11
C GLY A 101 -10.26 -11.11 18.66
N ALA A 102 -9.76 -11.56 19.81
CA ALA A 102 -8.56 -11.04 20.45
C ALA A 102 -7.31 -11.75 19.91
N GLN A 103 -6.30 -10.98 19.48
CA GLN A 103 -5.00 -11.53 19.09
C GLN A 103 -3.90 -10.45 19.06
N TYR A 104 -2.65 -10.89 19.17
CA TYR A 104 -1.46 -10.08 18.92
C TYR A 104 -1.33 -9.67 17.46
N CYS A 105 -1.27 -8.36 17.21
CA CYS A 105 -1.08 -7.83 15.87
C CYS A 105 0.37 -7.99 15.38
N SER A 106 0.51 -8.47 14.14
CA SER A 106 1.79 -8.44 13.42
C SER A 106 2.13 -7.03 12.96
N SER A 107 3.42 -6.67 13.02
CA SER A 107 3.94 -5.38 12.55
C SER A 107 4.91 -5.56 11.39
N THR A 108 4.92 -4.61 10.45
CA THR A 108 5.88 -4.57 9.33
C THR A 108 7.25 -4.07 9.82
N ILE A 109 8.05 -4.96 10.39
CA ILE A 109 9.34 -4.67 11.01
C ILE A 109 10.36 -5.68 10.51
N ARG A 110 11.55 -5.21 10.13
CA ARG A 110 12.67 -6.05 9.75
C ARG A 110 13.36 -6.59 10.99
N ARG A 111 13.56 -7.91 11.03
CA ARG A 111 14.14 -8.61 12.17
C ARG A 111 15.61 -8.26 12.46
N SER A 112 16.44 -8.05 11.44
CA SER A 112 17.88 -7.88 11.63
C SER A 112 18.27 -6.61 12.39
N GLY A 113 17.38 -5.61 12.48
CA GLY A 113 17.67 -4.36 13.18
C GLY A 113 16.43 -3.66 13.72
N GLU A 114 15.35 -4.41 13.97
CA GLU A 114 14.09 -3.95 14.57
C GLU A 114 13.52 -2.64 13.99
N SER A 115 13.80 -2.39 12.72
CA SER A 115 13.45 -1.16 12.03
C SER A 115 12.17 -1.36 11.24
N ARG A 116 11.40 -0.27 11.10
CA ARG A 116 10.21 -0.25 10.24
C ARG A 116 10.56 -0.74 8.85
N ASP A 117 9.77 -1.69 8.33
CA ASP A 117 9.88 -2.12 6.95
C ASP A 117 8.87 -1.35 6.08
N THR A 118 9.38 -0.74 5.01
CA THR A 118 8.63 0.15 4.11
C THR A 118 8.82 -0.30 2.66
N PHE A 119 7.98 0.18 1.74
CA PHE A 119 8.15 -0.12 0.31
C PHE A 119 9.55 0.25 -0.18
N GLN A 120 10.08 1.39 0.27
CA GLN A 120 11.43 1.85 -0.10
C GLN A 120 12.51 0.87 0.35
N THR A 121 12.38 0.29 1.54
CA THR A 121 13.39 -0.62 2.07
C THR A 121 13.26 -2.04 1.53
N SER A 122 12.04 -2.54 1.30
CA SER A 122 11.80 -3.92 0.85
C SER A 122 11.85 -4.09 -0.67
N PHE A 123 11.55 -3.04 -1.45
CA PHE A 123 11.46 -3.12 -2.90
C PHE A 123 12.51 -2.25 -3.56
N LEU A 124 12.49 -0.93 -3.31
CA LEU A 124 13.38 -0.01 -4.03
C LEU A 124 14.86 -0.27 -3.71
N ARG A 125 15.20 -0.41 -2.43
CA ARG A 125 16.58 -0.71 -2.02
C ARG A 125 17.07 -2.04 -2.58
N GLU A 126 16.18 -3.03 -2.67
CA GLU A 126 16.50 -4.35 -3.20
C GLU A 126 16.66 -4.35 -4.72
N ALA A 127 15.83 -3.61 -5.45
CA ALA A 127 16.01 -3.37 -6.88
C ALA A 127 17.37 -2.72 -7.17
N VAL A 128 17.78 -1.74 -6.36
CA VAL A 128 19.10 -1.09 -6.46
C VAL A 128 20.21 -2.09 -6.12
N ARG A 129 20.07 -2.89 -5.05
CA ARG A 129 21.06 -3.90 -4.66
C ARG A 129 21.24 -4.98 -5.75
N GLN A 130 20.16 -5.38 -6.39
CA GLN A 130 20.16 -6.31 -7.52
C GLN A 130 20.60 -5.66 -8.84
N LYS A 131 20.94 -4.36 -8.84
CA LYS A 131 21.41 -3.59 -10.00
C LYS A 131 20.44 -3.65 -11.18
N LEU A 132 19.13 -3.56 -10.92
CA LEU A 132 18.14 -3.49 -12.00
C LEU A 132 18.36 -2.23 -12.85
N THR A 133 18.72 -2.41 -14.11
CA THR A 133 19.06 -1.32 -15.03
C THR A 133 17.85 -0.70 -15.72
N ASN A 134 16.69 -1.35 -15.63
CA ASN A 134 15.42 -0.93 -16.24
C ASN A 134 14.54 -0.08 -15.30
N LEU A 135 15.01 0.27 -14.10
CA LEU A 135 14.30 1.11 -13.15
C LEU A 135 14.97 2.48 -13.04
N LYS A 136 14.22 3.53 -13.37
CA LYS A 136 14.63 4.92 -13.12
C LYS A 136 13.74 5.53 -12.06
N VAL A 137 14.36 6.21 -11.10
CA VAL A 137 13.65 6.85 -9.99
C VAL A 137 13.97 8.34 -9.99
N PHE A 138 12.92 9.15 -10.11
CA PHE A 138 12.99 10.61 -10.03
C PHE A 138 12.54 11.06 -8.64
N SER A 139 13.51 11.30 -7.76
CA SER A 139 13.27 11.86 -6.43
C SER A 139 13.02 13.37 -6.52
N HIS A 140 12.37 13.93 -5.50
CA HIS A 140 12.07 15.38 -5.43
C HIS A 140 11.32 15.94 -6.65
N THR A 141 10.64 15.07 -7.40
CA THR A 141 9.97 15.40 -8.65
C THR A 141 8.46 15.27 -8.47
N MET A 142 7.72 16.35 -8.69
CA MET A 142 6.27 16.38 -8.59
C MET A 142 5.62 16.20 -9.96
N ALA A 143 4.72 15.23 -10.09
CA ALA A 143 3.86 15.12 -11.26
C ALA A 143 2.81 16.25 -11.26
N LYS A 144 2.75 17.02 -12.34
CA LYS A 144 1.86 18.18 -12.47
C LYS A 144 0.67 17.89 -13.39
N LYS A 145 0.88 17.12 -14.46
CA LYS A 145 -0.15 16.83 -15.46
C LYS A 145 0.18 15.57 -16.25
N ILE A 146 -0.81 14.71 -16.47
CA ILE A 146 -0.72 13.54 -17.34
C ILE A 146 -1.00 14.01 -18.77
N LEU A 147 -0.14 13.59 -19.70
CA LEU A 147 -0.33 13.82 -21.13
C LEU A 147 -1.12 12.66 -21.71
N VAL A 148 -2.18 12.98 -22.45
CA VAL A 148 -3.10 12.00 -23.03
C VAL A 148 -3.27 12.31 -24.51
N ALA A 149 -3.06 11.31 -25.36
CA ALA A 149 -3.26 11.42 -26.80
C ALA A 149 -4.75 11.41 -27.18
N SER A 150 -5.05 11.72 -28.44
CA SER A 150 -6.42 11.74 -28.98
C SER A 150 -7.16 10.40 -28.80
N ASN A 151 -6.43 9.29 -28.87
CA ASN A 151 -6.94 7.93 -28.62
C ASN A 151 -7.10 7.57 -27.13
N LYS A 152 -7.04 8.57 -26.23
CA LYS A 152 -7.14 8.42 -24.77
C LYS A 152 -6.01 7.60 -24.12
N LYS A 153 -4.91 7.36 -24.83
CA LYS A 153 -3.71 6.74 -24.26
C LYS A 153 -2.87 7.76 -23.50
N GLY A 154 -2.47 7.43 -22.27
CA GLY A 154 -1.50 8.22 -21.51
C GLY A 154 -0.10 8.10 -22.13
N THR A 155 0.43 9.20 -22.66
CA THR A 155 1.71 9.27 -23.40
C THR A 155 2.86 9.78 -22.57
N GLY A 156 2.60 10.29 -21.36
CA GLY A 156 3.63 10.79 -20.48
C GLY A 156 3.09 11.62 -19.33
N VAL A 157 4.00 12.26 -18.62
CA VAL A 157 3.71 13.12 -17.48
C VAL A 157 4.62 14.34 -17.52
N VAL A 158 4.00 15.51 -17.36
CA VAL A 158 4.71 16.76 -17.07
C VAL A 158 5.06 16.75 -15.60
N VAL A 159 6.33 16.92 -15.30
CA VAL A 159 6.87 16.92 -13.95
C VAL A 159 7.65 18.19 -13.67
N GLU A 160 7.80 18.49 -12.40
CA GLU A 160 8.56 19.63 -11.89
C GLU A 160 9.55 19.14 -10.83
N SER A 161 10.83 19.49 -10.99
CA SER A 161 11.88 19.25 -10.00
C SER A 161 12.71 20.51 -9.87
N ASP A 162 12.94 20.98 -8.64
CA ASP A 162 13.76 22.17 -8.35
C ASP A 162 13.36 23.39 -9.21
N ALA A 163 12.05 23.62 -9.34
CA ALA A 163 11.42 24.66 -10.16
C ALA A 163 11.61 24.51 -11.70
N ILE A 164 12.26 23.44 -12.16
CA ILE A 164 12.40 23.12 -13.58
C ILE A 164 11.31 22.15 -14.00
N SER A 165 10.50 22.55 -14.99
CA SER A 165 9.48 21.69 -15.59
C SER A 165 10.02 20.94 -16.79
N TYR A 166 9.78 19.64 -16.85
CA TYR A 166 10.16 18.77 -17.98
C TYR A 166 9.13 17.65 -18.20
N THR A 167 9.20 17.00 -19.36
CA THR A 167 8.25 15.93 -19.72
C THR A 167 8.93 14.58 -19.71
N LEU A 168 8.32 13.62 -19.04
CA LEU A 168 8.68 12.21 -19.10
C LEU A 168 7.69 11.48 -20.01
N THR A 169 8.17 10.88 -21.10
CA THR A 169 7.32 10.15 -22.05
C THR A 169 7.24 8.66 -21.71
N ALA A 170 6.10 8.05 -22.03
CA ALA A 170 5.81 6.65 -21.79
C ALA A 170 5.36 5.95 -23.07
N ASN A 171 6.07 4.88 -23.45
CA ASN A 171 5.76 4.13 -24.68
C ASN A 171 4.55 3.18 -24.50
N LYS A 172 4.35 2.67 -23.28
CA LYS A 172 3.32 1.67 -22.98
C LYS A 172 2.16 2.28 -22.21
N GLU A 173 2.40 2.59 -20.94
CA GLU A 173 1.35 3.00 -20.00
C GLU A 173 1.88 4.08 -19.06
N THR A 174 0.96 4.90 -18.55
CA THR A 174 1.22 5.86 -17.47
C THR A 174 0.35 5.45 -16.28
N THR A 175 0.97 4.99 -15.19
CA THR A 175 0.28 4.53 -13.98
C THR A 175 0.44 5.54 -12.85
N VAL A 176 -0.63 5.76 -12.08
CA VAL A 176 -0.67 6.78 -11.02
C VAL A 176 -0.69 6.14 -9.63
N TRP A 177 0.31 6.47 -8.80
CA TRP A 177 0.46 5.98 -7.43
C TRP A 177 0.76 7.13 -6.44
N ALA A 178 -0.05 8.20 -6.45
CA ALA A 178 0.15 9.36 -5.59
C ALA A 178 -0.69 9.32 -4.29
N GLY A 179 -1.40 8.21 -4.04
CA GLY A 179 -2.32 8.06 -2.91
C GLY A 179 -3.69 8.69 -3.18
N THR A 180 -4.65 8.47 -2.28
CA THR A 180 -6.07 8.76 -2.53
C THR A 180 -6.36 10.23 -2.88
N PHE A 181 -5.66 11.19 -2.28
CA PHE A 181 -5.91 12.61 -2.55
C PHE A 181 -5.17 13.13 -3.77
N GLN A 182 -3.85 12.91 -3.82
CA GLN A 182 -3.02 13.47 -4.89
C GLN A 182 -3.27 12.77 -6.22
N SER A 183 -3.62 11.47 -6.25
CA SER A 183 -4.00 10.80 -7.50
C SER A 183 -5.27 11.42 -8.09
N LEU A 184 -6.28 11.71 -7.27
CA LEU A 184 -7.51 12.35 -7.73
C LEU A 184 -7.24 13.77 -8.23
N GLN A 185 -6.44 14.54 -7.49
CA GLN A 185 -6.03 15.87 -7.92
C GLN A 185 -5.28 15.83 -9.26
N LEU A 186 -4.32 14.91 -9.41
CA LEU A 186 -3.54 14.76 -10.63
C LEU A 186 -4.43 14.41 -11.82
N LEU A 187 -5.43 13.53 -11.65
CA LEU A 187 -6.41 13.21 -12.69
C LEU A 187 -7.24 14.46 -13.07
N MET A 188 -7.74 15.21 -12.09
CA MET A 188 -8.52 16.43 -12.33
C MET A 188 -7.74 17.50 -13.10
N VAL A 189 -6.51 17.84 -12.66
CA VAL A 189 -5.67 18.84 -13.37
C VAL A 189 -5.21 18.36 -14.75
N SER A 190 -5.33 17.05 -15.02
CA SER A 190 -5.08 16.44 -16.33
C SER A 190 -6.33 16.41 -17.22
N GLY A 191 -7.47 16.94 -16.76
CA GLY A 191 -8.72 16.93 -17.51
C GLY A 191 -9.43 15.57 -17.50
N ILE A 192 -9.13 14.70 -16.54
CA ILE A 192 -9.75 13.38 -16.35
C ILE A 192 -10.62 13.43 -15.09
N ALA A 193 -11.84 13.93 -15.23
CA ALA A 193 -12.81 14.06 -14.14
C ALA A 193 -14.20 14.39 -14.70
N PRO A 194 -15.26 14.51 -13.86
CA PRO A 194 -16.56 14.96 -14.32
C PRO A 194 -16.45 16.33 -15.03
N SER A 195 -16.98 16.43 -16.24
CA SER A 195 -16.94 17.65 -17.05
C SER A 195 -17.44 18.90 -16.30
N GLU A 196 -18.50 18.75 -15.52
CA GLU A 196 -19.09 19.81 -14.69
C GLU A 196 -18.15 20.30 -13.56
N GLN A 197 -17.30 19.44 -13.02
CA GLN A 197 -16.28 19.84 -12.05
C GLN A 197 -15.11 20.56 -12.71
N LEU A 198 -14.67 20.05 -13.87
CA LEU A 198 -13.57 20.65 -14.64
C LEU A 198 -13.91 22.06 -15.13
N ALA A 199 -15.16 22.27 -15.54
CA ALA A 199 -15.67 23.57 -15.99
C ALA A 199 -15.52 24.66 -14.93
N LYS A 200 -15.68 24.34 -13.63
CA LYS A 200 -15.55 25.29 -12.51
C LYS A 200 -14.14 25.88 -12.37
N TYR A 201 -13.14 25.18 -12.91
CA TYR A 201 -11.74 25.58 -12.84
C TYR A 201 -11.16 25.89 -14.22
N THR A 202 -12.00 26.03 -15.25
CA THR A 202 -11.58 26.31 -16.63
C THR A 202 -10.58 25.27 -17.16
N ILE A 203 -10.75 24.00 -16.77
CA ILE A 203 -9.90 22.89 -17.21
C ILE A 203 -10.57 22.22 -18.41
N ALA A 204 -9.82 22.06 -19.50
CA ALA A 204 -10.30 21.35 -20.67
C ALA A 204 -10.57 19.87 -20.35
N VAL A 205 -11.74 19.38 -20.75
CA VAL A 205 -12.13 17.97 -20.56
C VAL A 205 -11.40 17.09 -21.55
N VAL A 206 -10.56 16.19 -21.04
CA VAL A 206 -9.85 15.18 -21.82
C VAL A 206 -10.63 13.86 -21.77
N VAL A 207 -11.06 13.43 -20.58
CA VAL A 207 -11.91 12.26 -20.36
C VAL A 207 -12.94 12.61 -19.31
N ASP A 208 -14.21 12.54 -19.68
CA ASP A 208 -15.30 12.71 -18.72
C ASP A 208 -15.47 11.43 -17.89
N LEU A 209 -15.08 11.46 -16.62
CA LEU A 209 -15.09 10.30 -15.75
C LEU A 209 -15.74 10.63 -14.40
N ILE A 210 -17.02 10.25 -14.28
CA ILE A 210 -17.91 10.63 -13.17
C ILE A 210 -17.36 10.22 -11.78
N GLY A 211 -16.66 9.09 -11.68
CA GLY A 211 -16.18 8.56 -10.40
C GLY A 211 -14.99 9.32 -9.78
N VAL A 212 -14.29 10.18 -10.53
CA VAL A 212 -13.11 10.89 -10.02
C VAL A 212 -13.54 11.95 -9.02
N GLY A 213 -12.91 11.96 -7.84
CA GLY A 213 -13.21 12.92 -6.78
C GLY A 213 -14.38 12.50 -5.86
N GLN A 214 -15.04 11.39 -6.14
CA GLN A 214 -16.21 10.91 -5.40
C GLN A 214 -15.89 9.68 -4.52
N GLY A 215 -16.79 9.35 -3.59
CA GLY A 215 -16.73 8.08 -2.85
C GLY A 215 -15.65 7.98 -1.75
N ARG A 216 -15.10 9.12 -1.30
CA ARG A 216 -14.09 9.14 -0.23
C ARG A 216 -14.67 8.60 1.08
N LYS A 217 -14.03 7.57 1.63
CA LYS A 217 -14.32 7.03 2.97
C LYS A 217 -13.10 7.22 3.86
N THR A 218 -13.31 7.75 5.06
CA THR A 218 -12.30 7.80 6.13
C THR A 218 -12.93 7.26 7.40
N ILE A 219 -12.13 6.70 8.29
CA ILE A 219 -12.58 6.34 9.63
C ILE A 219 -12.47 7.58 10.54
N SER A 220 -13.44 7.76 11.43
CA SER A 220 -13.31 8.69 12.55
C SER A 220 -12.60 8.00 13.70
N SER A 221 -11.52 8.58 14.20
CA SER A 221 -10.90 8.14 15.45
C SER A 221 -11.22 9.12 16.57
N SER A 222 -11.67 8.60 17.70
CA SER A 222 -11.85 9.36 18.94
C SER A 222 -10.99 8.72 20.03
N GLY A 223 -10.10 9.50 20.63
CA GLY A 223 -9.41 9.12 21.85
C GLY A 223 -10.21 9.56 23.09
N PRO A 224 -9.97 8.96 24.27
CA PRO A 224 -10.50 9.50 25.51
C PRO A 224 -10.01 10.94 25.68
N ARG A 225 -10.93 11.89 25.84
CA ARG A 225 -10.60 13.26 26.26
C ARG A 225 -10.22 13.17 27.74
N THR A 226 -8.96 13.39 28.06
CA THR A 226 -8.56 13.64 29.45
C THR A 226 -9.24 14.93 29.88
N ALA A 227 -10.22 14.84 30.78
CA ALA A 227 -10.75 16.01 31.46
C ALA A 227 -9.60 16.57 32.31
N SER A 228 -9.08 17.73 31.96
CA SER A 228 -8.27 18.51 32.88
C SER A 228 -9.19 18.99 34.00
N THR A 229 -9.04 18.40 35.17
CA THR A 229 -9.56 18.93 36.44
C THR A 229 -8.88 20.23 36.80
#